data_AF-A0A6A5F2F8-F1
#
_entry.id   AF-A0A6A5F2F8-F1
#
_cell.length_a   1.000
_cell.length_b   1.000
_cell.length_c   1.000
_cell.angle_alpha   90.00
_cell.angle_beta   90.00
_cell.angle_gamma   90.00
#
_symmetry.space_group_name_H-M   'P 1'
#
loop_
_entity.id
_entity.type
_entity.pdbx_description
1 polymer ?
#
loop_
_entity_poly.entity_id
_entity_poly.type
_entity_poly.pdbx_seq_one_letter_code
_entity_poly.pdbx_strand_id
1 'polypeptide(L)'
;MCPCGVLYSLKFNIRAEGPRDFADMLLSWKHMPNISVYDFARGLVNHTNVRVPENPPFQPNEGRLAPPTPENIQAAKDRTLKIHLPWLLEPNTENFEDDSHPVTKSSQHYVLCDKLHEGNSKDEKDMLRRIELVPELAGQLNSQVAEQFFA
;
A
#
# COMPACT_ATOMS: atom_id res chain seq x y z
N MET A 1 9.01 4.67 -18.14
CA MET A 1 8.16 4.74 -16.93
C MET A 1 6.74 4.39 -17.36
N CYS A 2 5.97 3.56 -16.62
CA CYS A 2 4.55 3.38 -16.98
C CYS A 2 3.88 4.74 -16.94
N PRO A 3 3.15 5.18 -17.99
CA PRO A 3 2.35 6.41 -17.94
C PRO A 3 1.33 6.40 -16.79
N CYS A 4 0.96 5.20 -16.35
CA CYS A 4 0.02 4.93 -15.28
C CYS A 4 0.59 5.00 -13.86
N GLY A 5 1.93 4.99 -13.69
CA GLY A 5 2.56 4.90 -12.37
C GLY A 5 2.37 3.56 -11.63
N VAL A 6 1.63 2.60 -12.20
CA VAL A 6 1.38 1.27 -11.62
C VAL A 6 2.40 0.26 -12.14
N LEU A 7 3.01 -0.50 -11.22
CA LEU A 7 3.84 -1.65 -11.56
C LEU A 7 3.17 -2.93 -11.03
N TYR A 8 2.94 -3.87 -11.93
CA TYR A 8 2.52 -5.22 -11.58
C TYR A 8 3.76 -6.08 -11.42
N SER A 9 3.80 -6.84 -10.33
CA SER A 9 4.85 -7.82 -10.08
C SER A 9 4.21 -9.18 -9.96
N LEU A 10 4.79 -10.16 -10.65
CA LEU A 10 4.30 -11.53 -10.66
C LEU A 10 5.43 -12.43 -10.15
N LYS A 11 5.15 -13.19 -9.09
CA LYS A 11 6.06 -14.23 -8.60
C LYS A 11 5.53 -15.59 -9.04
N PHE A 12 6.26 -16.29 -9.90
CA PHE A 12 5.92 -17.65 -10.31
C PHE A 12 6.19 -18.61 -9.15
N ASN A 13 5.20 -18.79 -8.28
CA ASN A 13 5.29 -19.72 -7.17
C ASN A 13 4.84 -21.12 -7.59
N ILE A 14 5.58 -22.14 -7.15
CA ILE A 14 5.22 -23.57 -7.34
C ILE A 14 4.13 -24.00 -6.33
N ARG A 15 3.73 -23.09 -5.42
CA ARG A 15 2.70 -23.24 -4.38
C ARG A 15 1.94 -21.93 -4.20
N ALA A 16 0.81 -21.98 -3.48
CA ALA A 16 0.03 -20.79 -3.17
C ALA A 16 0.88 -19.69 -2.52
N GLU A 17 0.78 -18.48 -3.05
CA GLU A 17 1.51 -17.31 -2.57
C GLU A 17 1.00 -16.85 -1.21
N GLY A 18 1.92 -16.56 -0.28
CA GLY A 18 1.58 -15.95 1.01
C GLY A 18 2.17 -14.55 1.18
N PRO A 19 1.83 -13.84 2.27
CA PRO A 19 2.36 -12.50 2.52
C PRO A 19 3.88 -12.49 2.69
N ARG A 20 4.44 -13.63 3.11
CA ARG A 20 5.90 -13.87 3.16
C ARG A 20 6.55 -13.75 1.79
N ASP A 21 5.95 -14.36 0.78
CA ASP A 21 6.47 -14.37 -0.58
C ASP A 21 6.42 -12.99 -1.22
N PHE A 22 5.33 -12.26 -0.97
CA PHE A 22 5.17 -10.89 -1.40
C PHE A 22 6.17 -9.95 -0.70
N ALA A 23 6.42 -10.16 0.60
CA ALA A 23 7.46 -9.43 1.33
C ALA A 23 8.86 -9.70 0.76
N ASP A 24 9.19 -10.96 0.41
CA ASP A 24 10.47 -11.28 -0.25
C ASP A 24 10.61 -10.55 -1.58
N MET A 25 9.52 -10.51 -2.35
CA MET A 25 9.46 -9.76 -3.60
C MET A 25 9.73 -8.29 -3.34
N LEU A 26 8.98 -7.61 -2.47
CA LEU A 26 9.19 -6.17 -2.20
C LEU A 26 10.60 -5.85 -1.69
N LEU A 27 11.16 -6.67 -0.81
CA LEU A 27 12.51 -6.47 -0.27
C LEU A 27 13.62 -6.73 -1.30
N SER A 28 13.33 -7.43 -2.39
CA SER A 28 14.28 -7.60 -3.51
C SER A 28 14.39 -6.37 -4.41
N TRP A 29 13.46 -5.41 -4.28
CA TRP A 29 13.47 -4.21 -5.11
C TRP A 29 14.53 -3.24 -4.62
N LYS A 30 15.28 -2.67 -5.57
CA LYS A 30 16.22 -1.58 -5.27
C LYS A 30 15.51 -0.38 -4.63
N HIS A 31 14.29 -0.08 -5.10
CA HIS A 31 13.43 0.95 -4.55
C HIS A 31 12.04 0.35 -4.37
N MET A 32 11.61 0.20 -3.11
CA MET A 32 10.30 -0.33 -2.79
C MET A 32 9.21 0.65 -3.27
N PRO A 33 8.06 0.18 -3.80
CA PRO A 33 6.96 1.06 -4.17
C PRO A 33 6.44 1.85 -2.96
N ASN A 34 6.08 3.13 -3.14
CA ASN A 34 5.43 3.92 -2.09
C ASN A 34 4.03 3.42 -1.73
N ILE A 35 3.36 2.71 -2.64
CA ILE A 35 2.04 2.11 -2.38
C ILE A 35 2.07 0.67 -2.90
N SER A 36 1.85 -0.27 -1.99
CA SER A 36 1.65 -1.69 -2.31
C SER A 36 0.19 -2.05 -2.07
N VAL A 37 -0.44 -2.78 -2.99
CA VAL A 37 -1.82 -3.28 -2.84
C VAL A 37 -1.77 -4.78 -2.70
N TYR A 38 -2.38 -5.34 -1.65
CA TYR A 38 -2.32 -6.76 -1.35
C TYR A 38 -3.52 -7.24 -0.53
N ASP A 39 -3.95 -8.48 -0.74
CA ASP A 39 -5.14 -9.07 -0.10
C ASP A 39 -5.05 -9.10 1.43
N PHE A 40 -3.87 -9.40 1.96
CA PHE A 40 -3.62 -9.47 3.39
C PHE A 40 -2.54 -8.48 3.83
N ALA A 41 -2.84 -7.18 3.63
CA ALA A 41 -1.95 -6.07 3.94
C ALA A 41 -1.30 -6.15 5.33
N ARG A 42 -2.08 -6.47 6.37
CA ARG A 42 -1.54 -6.64 7.74
C ARG A 42 -0.50 -7.75 7.84
N GLY A 43 -0.76 -8.90 7.21
CA GLY A 43 0.21 -10.00 7.17
C GLY A 43 1.50 -9.57 6.47
N LEU A 44 1.36 -8.84 5.37
CA LEU A 44 2.49 -8.31 4.61
C LEU A 44 3.34 -7.34 5.45
N VAL A 45 2.72 -6.41 6.17
CA VAL A 45 3.44 -5.52 7.11
C VAL A 45 4.21 -6.32 8.14
N ASN A 46 3.55 -7.25 8.83
CA ASN A 46 4.18 -8.04 9.88
C ASN A 46 5.37 -8.85 9.35
N HIS A 47 5.21 -9.50 8.20
CA HIS A 47 6.28 -10.27 7.59
C HIS A 47 7.44 -9.41 7.10
N THR A 48 7.18 -8.18 6.65
CA THR A 48 8.21 -7.27 6.18
C THR A 48 8.95 -6.63 7.36
N ASN A 49 8.25 -6.04 8.32
CA ASN A 49 8.84 -5.34 9.46
C ASN A 49 9.70 -6.25 10.35
N VAL A 50 9.32 -7.52 10.52
CA VAL A 50 10.14 -8.50 11.29
C VAL A 50 11.51 -8.75 10.65
N ARG A 51 11.65 -8.57 9.33
CA ARG A 51 12.89 -8.83 8.59
C ARG A 51 13.82 -7.63 8.55
N VAL A 52 13.27 -6.43 8.71
CA VAL A 52 13.99 -5.15 8.71
C VAL A 52 13.55 -4.32 9.92
N PRO A 53 13.81 -4.81 11.15
CA PRO A 53 13.29 -4.19 12.37
C PRO A 53 13.93 -2.83 12.68
N GLU A 54 15.18 -2.61 12.24
CA GLU A 54 15.92 -1.37 12.47
C GLU A 54 15.44 -0.22 11.57
N ASN A 55 14.93 -0.56 10.37
CA ASN A 55 14.37 0.40 9.44
C ASN A 55 13.10 -0.18 8.79
N PRO A 56 11.95 -0.19 9.51
CA PRO A 56 10.72 -0.76 9.00
C PRO A 56 10.26 0.03 7.76
N PRO A 57 10.03 -0.62 6.61
CA PRO A 57 9.81 0.10 5.36
C PRO A 57 8.42 0.73 5.30
N PHE A 58 7.41 0.09 5.87
CA PHE A 58 6.03 0.59 5.85
C PHE A 58 5.79 1.66 6.90
N GLN A 59 6.05 2.91 6.52
CA GLN A 59 5.87 4.09 7.34
C GLN A 59 5.20 5.21 6.55
N PRO A 60 4.37 6.07 7.17
CA PRO A 60 4.04 6.09 8.60
C PRO A 60 2.97 5.05 8.98
N ASN A 61 2.71 4.93 10.29
CA ASN A 61 1.57 4.18 10.84
C ASN A 61 1.52 2.70 10.42
N GLU A 62 2.65 2.02 10.31
CA GLU A 62 2.71 0.63 9.81
C GLU A 62 2.07 0.49 8.41
N GLY A 63 2.28 1.52 7.57
CA GLY A 63 1.78 1.62 6.20
C GLY A 63 0.27 1.88 6.07
N ARG A 64 -0.41 2.34 7.12
CA ARG A 64 -1.80 2.82 7.07
C ARG A 64 -1.85 4.29 6.65
N LEU A 65 -2.93 4.69 5.99
CA LEU A 65 -3.11 6.06 5.49
C LEU A 65 -3.31 7.10 6.60
N ALA A 66 -3.71 6.67 7.79
CA ALA A 66 -3.88 7.53 8.96
C ALA A 66 -3.48 6.79 10.26
N PRO A 67 -3.21 7.51 11.36
CA PRO A 67 -3.03 6.92 12.68
C PRO A 67 -4.27 6.10 13.10
N PRO A 68 -4.10 4.93 13.73
CA PRO A 68 -5.20 4.04 14.11
C PRO A 68 -5.96 4.52 15.37
N THR A 69 -6.48 5.74 15.35
CA THR A 69 -7.32 6.29 16.41
C THR A 69 -8.80 5.96 16.17
N PRO A 70 -9.64 5.88 17.22
CA PRO A 70 -11.08 5.65 17.06
C PRO A 70 -11.75 6.66 16.11
N GLU A 71 -11.34 7.92 16.13
CA GLU A 71 -11.89 8.99 15.30
C GLU A 71 -11.59 8.76 13.82
N ASN A 72 -10.34 8.43 13.47
CA ASN A 72 -9.96 8.15 12.09
C ASN A 72 -10.64 6.88 11.58
N ILE A 73 -10.71 5.84 12.41
CA ILE A 73 -11.39 4.58 12.06
C ILE A 73 -12.87 4.86 11.79
N GLN A 74 -13.52 5.64 12.65
CA GLN A 74 -14.93 6.00 12.47
C GLN A 74 -15.14 6.85 11.22
N ALA A 75 -14.32 7.87 10.99
CA ALA A 75 -14.38 8.69 9.78
C ALA A 75 -14.14 7.88 8.48
N ALA A 76 -13.28 6.85 8.53
CA ALA A 76 -13.10 5.91 7.43
C ALA A 76 -14.33 5.02 7.21
N LYS A 77 -14.96 4.53 8.29
CA LYS A 77 -16.22 3.76 8.21
C LYS A 77 -17.35 4.61 7.63
N ASP A 78 -17.45 5.86 8.04
CA ASP A 78 -18.46 6.84 7.60
C ASP A 78 -18.16 7.41 6.20
N ARG A 79 -17.03 7.01 5.59
CA ARG A 79 -16.56 7.47 4.26
C ARG A 79 -16.31 8.99 4.17
N THR A 80 -16.10 9.64 5.30
CA THR A 80 -15.81 11.07 5.41
C THR A 80 -14.31 11.37 5.44
N LEU A 81 -13.48 10.38 5.81
CA LEU A 81 -12.03 10.51 5.78
C LEU A 81 -11.51 10.49 4.33
N LYS A 82 -10.74 11.52 3.97
CA LYS A 82 -10.00 11.61 2.71
C LYS A 82 -8.55 12.00 2.99
N ILE A 83 -7.63 11.22 2.44
CA ILE A 83 -6.19 11.37 2.60
C ILE A 83 -5.61 11.70 1.24
N HIS A 84 -5.11 12.93 1.10
CA HIS A 84 -4.51 13.39 -0.14
C HIS A 84 -3.02 13.03 -0.18
N LEU A 85 -2.61 12.37 -1.26
CA LEU A 85 -1.22 12.01 -1.53
C LEU A 85 -0.77 12.71 -2.83
N PRO A 86 -0.53 14.04 -2.81
CA PRO A 86 -0.27 14.82 -4.03
C PRO A 86 0.99 14.35 -4.77
N TRP A 87 1.94 13.73 -4.06
CA TRP A 87 3.17 13.17 -4.63
C TRP A 87 2.95 11.98 -5.59
N LEU A 88 1.71 11.46 -5.66
CA LEU A 88 1.30 10.49 -6.69
C LEU A 88 1.10 11.14 -8.06
N LEU A 89 0.76 12.43 -8.11
CA LEU A 89 0.51 13.16 -9.36
C LEU A 89 1.78 13.88 -9.84
N GLU A 90 2.45 14.56 -8.92
CA GLU A 90 3.67 15.31 -9.19
C GLU A 90 4.72 15.00 -8.13
N PRO A 91 6.00 14.75 -8.50
CA PRO A 91 7.02 14.43 -7.51
C PRO A 91 7.10 15.49 -6.41
N ASN A 92 7.20 15.07 -5.15
CA ASN A 92 7.38 16.00 -4.05
C ASN A 92 8.69 16.81 -4.24
N THR A 93 8.58 18.14 -4.25
CA THR A 93 9.75 19.03 -4.39
C THR A 93 10.22 19.61 -3.07
N GLU A 94 9.47 19.38 -1.98
CA GLU A 94 9.76 19.91 -0.65
C GLU A 94 10.19 18.78 0.29
N ASN A 95 11.25 19.01 1.07
CA ASN A 95 11.78 18.08 2.09
C ASN A 95 12.21 16.72 1.53
N PHE A 96 13.29 16.74 0.74
CA PHE A 96 13.94 15.56 0.19
C PHE A 96 14.77 14.82 1.24
N GLU A 97 14.28 13.67 1.73
CA GLU A 97 15.07 12.74 2.55
C GLU A 97 15.87 11.79 1.63
N ASP A 98 17.07 11.39 2.06
CA ASP A 98 17.97 10.52 1.27
C ASP A 98 17.32 9.16 0.90
N ASP A 99 16.39 8.67 1.73
CA ASP A 99 15.70 7.39 1.55
C ASP A 99 14.41 7.50 0.71
N SER A 100 14.13 8.66 0.12
CA SER A 100 12.92 8.88 -0.68
C SER A 100 12.95 8.09 -1.99
N HIS A 101 11.78 7.59 -2.40
CA HIS A 101 11.63 6.90 -3.68
C HIS A 101 11.98 7.85 -4.85
N PRO A 102 12.77 7.40 -5.86
CA PRO A 102 13.39 8.30 -6.83
C PRO A 102 12.41 8.99 -7.79
N VAL A 103 11.19 8.47 -7.95
CA VAL A 103 10.18 8.99 -8.90
C VAL A 103 9.19 9.94 -8.22
N THR A 104 8.45 9.42 -7.24
CA THR A 104 7.42 10.13 -6.45
C THR A 104 8.01 11.10 -5.47
N LYS A 105 9.29 10.91 -5.17
CA LYS A 105 10.02 11.78 -4.29
C LYS A 105 9.43 11.77 -2.85
N SER A 106 8.85 10.65 -2.44
CA SER A 106 8.29 10.43 -1.10
C SER A 106 9.05 9.32 -0.37
N SER A 107 9.31 9.49 0.93
CA SER A 107 9.81 8.46 1.84
C SER A 107 8.68 7.64 2.48
N GLN A 108 7.41 7.99 2.19
CA GLN A 108 6.26 7.29 2.75
C GLN A 108 5.94 6.03 1.94
N HIS A 109 5.75 4.91 2.63
CA HIS A 109 5.37 3.63 2.06
C HIS A 109 4.12 3.08 2.75
N TYR A 110 3.07 2.93 1.97
CA TYR A 110 1.76 2.44 2.37
C TYR A 110 1.51 1.03 1.84
N VAL A 111 0.71 0.28 2.58
CA VAL A 111 0.14 -0.98 2.08
C VAL A 111 -1.36 -0.98 2.28
N LEU A 112 -2.05 -1.04 1.15
CA LEU A 112 -3.50 -0.95 1.02
C LEU A 112 -4.09 -2.33 0.77
N CYS A 113 -5.32 -2.54 1.23
CA CYS A 113 -6.04 -3.77 0.99
C CYS A 113 -6.57 -3.79 -0.44
N ASP A 114 -6.55 -4.96 -1.07
CA ASP A 114 -7.31 -5.16 -2.30
C ASP A 114 -8.81 -5.02 -2.00
N LYS A 115 -9.52 -4.26 -2.84
CA LYS A 115 -10.97 -4.01 -2.75
C LYS A 115 -11.81 -5.28 -2.58
N LEU A 116 -11.43 -6.39 -3.23
CA LEU A 116 -12.18 -7.65 -3.11
C LEU A 116 -12.02 -8.32 -1.74
N HIS A 117 -10.92 -8.02 -1.05
CA HIS A 117 -10.57 -8.61 0.24
C HIS A 117 -10.78 -7.65 1.42
N GLU A 118 -11.13 -6.38 1.17
CA GLU A 118 -11.44 -5.37 2.21
C GLU A 118 -12.55 -5.82 3.18
N GLY A 119 -13.51 -6.65 2.73
CA GLY A 119 -14.60 -7.17 3.56
C GLY A 119 -14.22 -8.33 4.48
N ASN A 120 -13.05 -8.95 4.26
CA ASN A 120 -12.61 -10.14 4.99
C ASN A 120 -11.79 -9.80 6.24
N SER A 121 -11.39 -8.54 6.44
CA SER A 121 -10.64 -8.16 7.63
C SER A 121 -11.53 -8.10 8.87
N LYS A 122 -11.06 -8.74 9.94
CA LYS A 122 -11.66 -8.69 11.28
C LYS A 122 -11.11 -7.56 12.14
N ASP A 123 -10.14 -6.80 11.63
CA ASP A 123 -9.46 -5.73 12.36
C ASP A 123 -9.94 -4.37 11.85
N GLU A 124 -10.56 -3.60 12.73
CA GLU A 124 -11.12 -2.30 12.35
C GLU A 124 -10.04 -1.31 11.87
N LYS A 125 -8.77 -1.52 12.23
CA LYS A 125 -7.67 -0.68 11.76
C LYS A 125 -7.43 -0.81 10.26
N ASP A 126 -7.83 -1.93 9.65
CA ASP A 126 -7.70 -2.11 8.20
C ASP A 126 -8.67 -1.22 7.41
N MET A 127 -9.65 -0.58 8.07
CA MET A 127 -10.43 0.50 7.45
C MET A 127 -9.53 1.64 6.94
N LEU A 128 -8.37 1.87 7.58
CA LEU A 128 -7.39 2.88 7.20
C LEU A 128 -6.44 2.43 6.08
N ARG A 129 -6.68 1.26 5.50
CA ARG A 129 -5.93 0.70 4.35
C ARG A 129 -6.77 0.66 3.07
N ARG A 130 -7.96 1.25 3.07
CA ARG A 130 -8.84 1.25 1.90
C ARG A 130 -8.33 2.20 0.84
N ILE A 131 -8.33 1.74 -0.41
CA ILE A 131 -7.91 2.55 -1.56
C ILE A 131 -8.80 3.80 -1.72
N GLU A 132 -10.10 3.69 -1.38
CA GLU A 132 -11.08 4.77 -1.51
C GLU A 132 -10.83 5.98 -0.60
N LEU A 133 -9.94 5.84 0.38
CA LEU A 133 -9.51 6.95 1.22
C LEU A 133 -8.58 7.91 0.47
N VAL A 134 -7.93 7.49 -0.61
CA VAL A 134 -7.01 8.31 -1.42
C VAL A 134 -7.70 8.73 -2.72
N PRO A 135 -8.16 9.98 -2.86
CA PRO A 135 -8.81 10.46 -4.08
C PRO A 135 -7.96 10.28 -5.34
N GLU A 136 -6.64 10.44 -5.23
CA GLU A 136 -5.70 10.31 -6.34
C GLU A 136 -5.62 8.87 -6.89
N LEU A 137 -5.94 7.86 -6.08
CA LEU A 137 -6.00 6.46 -6.50
C LEU A 137 -7.42 5.99 -6.86
N ALA A 138 -8.43 6.67 -6.31
CA ALA A 138 -9.82 6.30 -6.46
C ALA A 138 -10.24 6.36 -7.94
N GLY A 139 -10.52 5.19 -8.52
CA GLY A 139 -10.94 5.07 -9.92
C GLY A 139 -9.79 4.89 -10.92
N GLN A 140 -8.54 5.14 -10.51
CA GLN A 140 -7.36 4.81 -11.32
C GLN A 140 -6.91 3.36 -11.11
N LEU A 141 -7.04 2.87 -9.88
CA LEU A 141 -6.72 1.48 -9.53
C LEU A 141 -8.00 0.65 -9.44
N ASN A 142 -8.20 -0.21 -10.45
CA ASN A 142 -9.31 -1.15 -10.52
C ASN A 142 -8.77 -2.58 -10.42
N SER A 143 -8.58 -3.07 -9.19
CA SER A 143 -8.10 -4.44 -8.96
C SER A 143 -9.05 -5.51 -9.48
N GLN A 144 -10.36 -5.24 -9.56
CA GLN A 144 -11.35 -6.16 -10.14
C GLN A 144 -11.10 -6.47 -11.62
N VAL A 145 -10.61 -5.50 -12.41
CA VAL A 145 -10.31 -5.72 -13.83
C VAL A 145 -9.00 -6.48 -14.02
N ALA A 146 -8.03 -6.32 -13.11
CA ALA A 146 -6.76 -7.02 -13.17
C ALA A 146 -6.93 -8.54 -13.00
N GLU A 147 -7.83 -8.99 -12.12
CA GLU A 147 -8.11 -10.42 -11.94
C GLU A 147 -8.84 -11.05 -13.14
N GLN A 148 -9.66 -10.29 -13.87
CA GLN A 148 -10.31 -10.77 -15.10
C GLN A 148 -9.31 -11.08 -16.24
N PHE A 149 -8.09 -10.54 -16.20
CA PHE A 149 -7.05 -10.88 -17.17
C PHE A 149 -6.45 -12.27 -16.97
N PHE A 150 -6.63 -12.86 -15.78
CA PHE A 150 -6.08 -14.17 -15.42
C PHE A 150 -7.16 -15.24 -15.19
N ALA A 151 -8.44 -14.90 -15.46
CA ALA A 151 -9.59 -15.80 -15.39
C ALA A 151 -9.83 -16.53 -16.73
#